data_AF-A0A2K1JTP0-F1
#
_entry.id   AF-A0A2K1JTP0-F1
#
_cell.length_a   1.000
_cell.length_b   1.000
_cell.length_c   1.000
_cell.angle_alpha   90.00
_cell.angle_beta   90.00
_cell.angle_gamma   90.00
#
_symmetry.space_group_name_H-M   'P 1'
#
loop_
_entity.id
_entity.type
_entity.pdbx_description
1 polymer ?
#
loop_
_entity_poly.entity_id
_entity_poly.type
_entity_poly.pdbx_seq_one_letter_code
_entity_poly.pdbx_strand_id
1 'polypeptide(L)'
;MATKPGALTEYPWTSLGAWKYTLFLPFAAKAVQTNLLGGHEVDNWCFHMLLSSALRYLHGQAWMSLSRCHWLTGKYRIQTKGINFDQVDRESNWDDYILLHIITATLVHEILPGFANFPVWDLRGIAILLLLHAGPTEFLYYWLHRALHHHFLYNKYHSHHHASFVTEPVSGSVHPFAEHLMYTATFALPFLGTWALGGASIGMFYFYWLFFDFMNAIGHCNFEFFPTWMFRVFPPLKYLVYTPTFHSLHHSHVHTNFALFMPLYDYLGGTADKVSDELYEQVREGKQEKPDFVFLAHGTELLSTFHLPFGIPSFAAWPYAPKWFIWPLWPLTLPILAILWLFGKPFTSDTYKLKHLRTETWVVPRFGFQYFLPFEKKRINRLIEHAILSAQKKGVRVISLGALNKNESLNGGGTLFVQKHKDLRIRVVHGNTLTAAVILNEIPKDVKEIFLTGATSKLGRAIALYFCHRGVRVLMLTTSRDRFEMIQSELAPQHRENMIQVTKYQAGQNCKRWVLGKWATPSEQKWAPPGTHFHQFVVPPVMECRKDCTYGKLSAMQVPKEMKGLRSCEMTMPRGVVHACHAGGLVHALEGWEFHEVGAIDVGRIDETWAAALKQGFKPVC
;
A
#
# COMPACT_ATOMS: atom_id res chain seq x y z
N MET A 1 -12.95 3.53 -16.65
CA MET A 1 -13.07 3.23 -18.10
C MET A 1 -12.82 4.50 -18.89
N ALA A 2 -12.70 4.41 -20.22
CA ALA A 2 -12.66 5.57 -21.10
C ALA A 2 -13.90 6.46 -20.91
N THR A 3 -13.80 7.75 -21.23
CA THR A 3 -14.89 8.72 -20.97
C THR A 3 -16.16 8.40 -21.76
N LYS A 4 -16.03 7.84 -22.97
CA LYS A 4 -17.13 7.35 -23.80
C LYS A 4 -16.72 6.03 -24.47
N PRO A 5 -16.80 4.87 -23.78
CA PRO A 5 -16.27 3.60 -24.26
C PRO A 5 -16.65 3.27 -25.71
N GLY A 6 -15.66 2.87 -26.52
CA GLY A 6 -15.86 2.41 -27.89
C GLY A 6 -16.23 0.92 -27.99
N ALA A 7 -16.42 0.43 -29.22
CA ALA A 7 -16.56 -1.01 -29.45
C ALA A 7 -15.29 -1.75 -29.03
N LEU A 8 -15.43 -2.97 -28.52
CA LEU A 8 -14.32 -3.79 -28.02
C LEU A 8 -13.49 -3.09 -26.92
N THR A 9 -14.15 -2.37 -26.01
CA THR A 9 -13.47 -1.74 -24.86
C THR A 9 -13.01 -2.80 -23.84
N GLU A 10 -13.88 -3.75 -23.52
CA GLU A 10 -13.61 -4.81 -22.54
C GLU A 10 -12.91 -6.01 -23.20
N TYR A 11 -12.11 -6.72 -22.41
CA TYR A 11 -11.46 -7.94 -22.84
C TYR A 11 -12.47 -9.10 -22.94
N PRO A 12 -12.25 -10.09 -23.81
CA PRO A 12 -13.15 -11.24 -23.94
C PRO A 12 -13.38 -12.02 -22.64
N TRP A 13 -12.42 -11.96 -21.70
CA TRP A 13 -12.46 -12.63 -20.41
C TRP A 13 -12.79 -11.71 -19.23
N THR A 14 -13.21 -10.46 -19.45
CA THR A 14 -13.56 -9.55 -18.35
C THR A 14 -14.60 -10.15 -17.40
N SER A 15 -15.60 -10.87 -17.93
CA SER A 15 -16.63 -11.55 -17.14
C SER A 15 -16.11 -12.69 -16.25
N LEU A 16 -14.92 -13.24 -16.55
CA LEU A 16 -14.30 -14.29 -15.73
C LEU A 16 -13.68 -13.74 -14.44
N GLY A 17 -13.38 -12.45 -14.38
CA GLY A 17 -12.65 -11.85 -13.25
C GLY A 17 -11.37 -12.63 -12.94
N ALA A 18 -11.20 -13.06 -11.68
CA ALA A 18 -10.04 -13.85 -11.27
C ALA A 18 -9.96 -15.26 -11.93
N TRP A 19 -11.05 -15.77 -12.54
CA TRP A 19 -11.02 -17.04 -13.27
C TRP A 19 -10.34 -16.95 -14.63
N LYS A 20 -9.97 -15.74 -15.10
CA LYS A 20 -9.22 -15.55 -16.35
C LYS A 20 -7.91 -16.37 -16.39
N TYR A 21 -7.30 -16.65 -15.24
CA TYR A 21 -6.08 -17.46 -15.19
C TYR A 21 -6.27 -18.92 -15.59
N THR A 22 -7.52 -19.42 -15.66
CA THR A 22 -7.80 -20.75 -16.23
C THR A 22 -7.48 -20.82 -17.72
N LEU A 23 -7.35 -19.68 -18.41
CA LEU A 23 -6.90 -19.61 -19.80
C LEU A 23 -5.45 -20.11 -19.98
N PHE A 24 -4.65 -20.23 -18.92
CA PHE A 24 -3.34 -20.89 -18.97
C PHE A 24 -3.41 -22.42 -18.98
N LEU A 25 -4.55 -23.03 -18.66
CA LEU A 25 -4.67 -24.49 -18.53
C LEU A 25 -4.35 -25.26 -19.83
N PRO A 26 -4.79 -24.83 -21.03
CA PRO A 26 -4.43 -25.53 -22.27
C PRO A 26 -2.92 -25.55 -22.51
N PHE A 27 -2.24 -24.43 -22.23
CA PHE A 27 -0.78 -24.32 -22.34
C PHE A 27 -0.09 -25.25 -21.33
N ALA A 28 -0.59 -25.30 -20.09
CA ALA A 28 -0.04 -26.18 -19.05
C ALA A 28 -0.23 -27.64 -19.41
N ALA A 29 -1.40 -28.03 -19.92
CA ALA A 29 -1.67 -29.38 -20.39
C ALA A 29 -0.73 -29.79 -21.53
N LYS A 30 -0.53 -28.91 -22.52
CA LYS A 30 0.41 -29.15 -23.63
C LYS A 30 1.86 -29.25 -23.14
N ALA A 31 2.29 -28.35 -22.25
CA ALA A 31 3.62 -28.41 -21.67
C ALA A 31 3.86 -29.70 -20.86
N VAL A 32 2.88 -30.16 -20.08
CA VAL A 32 2.95 -31.44 -19.36
C VAL A 32 2.99 -32.60 -20.34
N GLN A 33 2.15 -32.59 -21.38
CA GLN A 33 2.15 -33.63 -22.41
C GLN A 33 3.54 -33.78 -23.06
N THR A 34 4.14 -32.67 -23.50
CA THR A 34 5.45 -32.65 -24.14
C THR A 34 6.57 -33.04 -23.16
N ASN A 35 6.59 -32.49 -21.93
CA ASN A 35 7.77 -32.63 -21.07
C ASN A 35 7.71 -33.82 -20.09
N LEU A 36 6.52 -34.32 -19.75
CA LEU A 36 6.34 -35.34 -18.71
C LEU A 36 5.67 -36.62 -19.21
N LEU A 37 4.87 -36.54 -20.28
CA LEU A 37 4.11 -37.69 -20.82
C LEU A 37 4.68 -38.22 -22.14
N GLY A 38 5.91 -37.85 -22.50
CA GLY A 38 6.63 -38.38 -23.66
C GLY A 38 6.22 -37.77 -25.01
N GLY A 39 5.53 -36.63 -25.03
CA GLY A 39 5.36 -35.86 -26.26
C GLY A 39 6.69 -35.28 -26.75
N HIS A 40 6.80 -35.00 -28.05
CA HIS A 40 7.98 -34.36 -28.62
C HIS A 40 7.57 -33.21 -29.54
N GLU A 41 7.96 -32.01 -29.19
CA GLU A 41 7.74 -30.78 -29.94
C GLU A 41 9.06 -30.01 -29.96
N VAL A 42 9.58 -29.72 -31.16
CA VAL A 42 10.97 -29.26 -31.36
C VAL A 42 11.27 -27.99 -30.57
N ASP A 43 10.32 -27.06 -30.54
CA ASP A 43 10.48 -25.75 -29.93
C ASP A 43 9.82 -25.63 -28.55
N ASN A 44 9.17 -26.70 -28.06
CA ASN A 44 8.49 -26.77 -26.76
C ASN A 44 7.65 -25.51 -26.46
N TRP A 45 6.92 -25.04 -27.46
CA TRP A 45 6.32 -23.70 -27.51
C TRP A 45 5.52 -23.34 -26.25
N CYS A 46 4.54 -24.17 -25.86
CA CYS A 46 3.67 -23.91 -24.73
C CYS A 46 4.41 -23.80 -23.39
N PHE A 47 5.49 -24.55 -23.18
CA PHE A 47 6.34 -24.41 -21.99
C PHE A 47 7.02 -23.04 -21.96
N HIS A 48 7.61 -22.62 -23.09
CA HIS A 48 8.29 -21.33 -23.18
C HIS A 48 7.33 -20.15 -23.05
N MET A 49 6.12 -20.27 -23.59
CA MET A 49 5.03 -19.30 -23.45
C MET A 49 4.57 -19.14 -21.98
N LEU A 50 4.49 -20.23 -21.23
CA LEU A 50 4.20 -20.18 -19.79
C LEU A 50 5.36 -19.58 -18.99
N LEU A 51 6.59 -19.99 -19.27
CA LEU A 51 7.76 -19.50 -18.56
C LEU A 51 7.98 -18.01 -18.83
N SER A 52 7.84 -17.55 -20.07
CA SER A 52 7.90 -16.13 -20.42
C SER A 52 6.81 -15.33 -19.71
N SER A 53 5.57 -15.82 -19.68
CA SER A 53 4.48 -15.19 -18.92
C SER A 53 4.83 -15.06 -17.44
N ALA A 54 5.32 -16.13 -16.80
CA ALA A 54 5.74 -16.10 -15.40
C ALA A 54 6.85 -15.07 -15.13
N LEU A 55 7.85 -14.98 -16.01
CA LEU A 55 8.91 -13.97 -15.91
C LEU A 55 8.37 -12.54 -16.03
N ARG A 56 7.37 -12.32 -16.90
CA ARG A 56 6.73 -11.01 -17.07
C ARG A 56 5.90 -10.59 -15.84
N TYR A 57 5.19 -11.54 -15.21
CA TYR A 57 4.54 -11.29 -13.91
C TYR A 57 5.55 -10.90 -12.82
N LEU A 58 6.66 -11.65 -12.71
CA LEU A 58 7.73 -11.36 -11.75
C LEU A 58 8.37 -9.99 -12.02
N HIS A 59 8.64 -9.68 -13.29
CA HIS A 59 9.19 -8.41 -13.73
C HIS A 59 8.27 -7.24 -13.39
N GLY A 60 6.97 -7.33 -13.73
CA GLY A 60 5.98 -6.30 -13.39
C GLY A 60 5.87 -6.07 -11.89
N GLN A 61 5.82 -7.16 -11.10
CA GLN A 61 5.81 -7.06 -9.64
C GLN A 61 7.08 -6.43 -9.06
N ALA A 62 8.26 -6.76 -9.60
CA ALA A 62 9.52 -6.15 -9.16
C ALA A 62 9.52 -4.63 -9.41
N TRP A 63 9.05 -4.17 -10.56
CA TRP A 63 8.92 -2.75 -10.86
C TRP A 63 7.88 -2.03 -9.99
N MET A 64 6.71 -2.66 -9.75
CA MET A 64 5.72 -2.12 -8.81
C MET A 64 6.31 -1.96 -7.41
N SER A 65 7.03 -2.97 -6.92
CA SER A 65 7.73 -2.91 -5.63
C SER A 65 8.80 -1.81 -5.61
N LEU A 66 9.60 -1.67 -6.67
CA LEU A 66 10.64 -0.66 -6.78
C LEU A 66 10.07 0.76 -6.83
N SER A 67 9.08 1.04 -7.67
CA SER A 67 8.46 2.37 -7.78
C SER A 67 7.89 2.86 -6.44
N ARG A 68 7.32 1.94 -5.66
CA ARG A 68 6.72 2.21 -4.33
C ARG A 68 7.71 2.15 -3.17
N CYS A 69 8.96 1.79 -3.44
CA CYS A 69 10.06 1.79 -2.49
C CYS A 69 10.59 3.22 -2.27
N HIS A 70 9.81 4.06 -1.59
CA HIS A 70 10.08 5.49 -1.48
C HIS A 70 11.39 5.87 -0.78
N TRP A 71 12.01 4.95 -0.02
CA TRP A 71 13.35 5.21 0.54
C TRP A 71 14.46 5.14 -0.53
N LEU A 72 14.24 4.44 -1.65
CA LEU A 72 15.12 4.44 -2.82
C LEU A 72 14.69 5.48 -3.85
N THR A 73 13.38 5.52 -4.17
CA THR A 73 12.87 6.29 -5.31
C THR A 73 12.39 7.69 -4.96
N GLY A 74 12.02 7.94 -3.69
CA GLY A 74 11.29 9.15 -3.29
C GLY A 74 12.03 10.46 -3.53
N LYS A 75 13.37 10.44 -3.56
CA LYS A 75 14.20 11.63 -3.85
C LYS A 75 14.05 12.09 -5.30
N TYR A 76 13.83 11.17 -6.23
CA TYR A 76 13.77 11.43 -7.66
C TYR A 76 12.36 11.21 -8.23
N ARG A 77 11.33 11.33 -7.39
CA ARG A 77 9.94 11.14 -7.80
C ARG A 77 9.48 12.31 -8.68
N ILE A 78 8.78 12.02 -9.77
CA ILE A 78 8.35 13.03 -10.75
C ILE A 78 7.03 13.68 -10.30
N GLN A 79 5.99 12.88 -10.05
CA GLN A 79 4.66 13.33 -9.60
C GLN A 79 4.44 13.05 -8.11
N THR A 80 4.04 14.08 -7.34
CA THR A 80 3.80 13.98 -5.87
C THR A 80 2.33 14.05 -5.46
N LYS A 81 1.39 14.01 -6.43
CA LYS A 81 -0.06 14.08 -6.16
C LYS A 81 -0.61 12.86 -5.41
N GLY A 82 0.11 11.73 -5.45
CA GLY A 82 -0.28 10.47 -4.83
C GLY A 82 -1.36 9.72 -5.62
N ILE A 83 -1.49 8.43 -5.37
CA ILE A 83 -2.42 7.52 -6.04
C ILE A 83 -3.55 7.18 -5.05
N ASN A 84 -4.78 7.01 -5.53
CA ASN A 84 -5.93 6.63 -4.71
C ASN A 84 -6.40 5.19 -5.00
N PHE A 85 -7.32 4.68 -4.18
CA PHE A 85 -7.90 3.35 -4.39
C PHE A 85 -8.56 3.18 -5.76
N ASP A 86 -9.21 4.22 -6.31
CA ASP A 86 -9.86 4.14 -7.63
C ASP A 86 -8.87 3.84 -8.76
N GLN A 87 -7.67 4.41 -8.70
CA GLN A 87 -6.60 4.08 -9.63
C GLN A 87 -6.08 2.65 -9.41
N VAL A 88 -5.85 2.23 -8.16
CA VAL A 88 -5.42 0.85 -7.89
C VAL A 88 -6.41 -0.18 -8.44
N ASP A 89 -7.71 0.07 -8.29
CA ASP A 89 -8.76 -0.81 -8.82
C ASP A 89 -8.78 -0.80 -10.35
N ARG A 90 -8.66 0.38 -10.96
CA ARG A 90 -8.61 0.52 -12.42
C ARG A 90 -7.44 -0.26 -13.02
N GLU A 91 -6.30 -0.25 -12.34
CA GLU A 91 -5.06 -0.88 -12.80
C GLU A 91 -4.92 -2.34 -12.33
N SER A 92 -5.94 -2.88 -11.65
CA SER A 92 -5.87 -4.23 -11.05
C SER A 92 -5.74 -5.37 -12.06
N ASN A 93 -6.18 -5.16 -13.30
CA ASN A 93 -6.07 -6.12 -14.42
C ASN A 93 -4.95 -5.75 -15.41
N TRP A 94 -3.89 -5.10 -14.93
CA TRP A 94 -2.73 -4.70 -15.73
C TRP A 94 -2.09 -5.86 -16.51
N ASP A 95 -2.34 -7.09 -16.12
CA ASP A 95 -1.79 -8.33 -16.67
C ASP A 95 -2.56 -8.89 -17.88
N ASP A 96 -3.71 -8.31 -18.24
CA ASP A 96 -4.54 -8.81 -19.35
C ASP A 96 -3.77 -8.88 -20.68
N TYR A 97 -2.85 -7.96 -20.93
CA TYR A 97 -2.00 -8.01 -22.12
C TYR A 97 -1.04 -9.21 -22.15
N ILE A 98 -0.64 -9.78 -21.00
CA ILE A 98 0.19 -10.99 -20.95
C ILE A 98 -0.63 -12.18 -21.48
N LEU A 99 -1.88 -12.29 -21.03
CA LEU A 99 -2.84 -13.28 -21.51
C LEU A 99 -3.14 -13.09 -23.01
N LEU A 100 -3.33 -11.85 -23.45
CA LEU A 100 -3.53 -11.56 -24.87
C LEU A 100 -2.33 -12.00 -25.70
N HIS A 101 -1.11 -11.60 -25.32
CA HIS A 101 0.11 -11.90 -26.08
C HIS A 101 0.36 -13.40 -26.17
N ILE A 102 0.20 -14.16 -25.08
CA ILE A 102 0.42 -15.62 -25.11
C ILE A 102 -0.62 -16.31 -26.00
N ILE A 103 -1.89 -15.91 -25.93
CA ILE A 103 -2.96 -16.47 -26.77
C ILE A 103 -2.69 -16.12 -28.24
N THR A 104 -2.44 -14.85 -28.56
CA THR A 104 -2.20 -14.42 -29.93
C THR A 104 -0.94 -15.06 -30.52
N ALA A 105 0.16 -15.11 -29.77
CA ALA A 105 1.40 -15.72 -30.25
C ALA A 105 1.21 -17.22 -30.53
N THR A 106 0.51 -17.95 -29.67
CA THR A 106 0.20 -19.37 -29.91
C THR A 106 -0.77 -19.57 -31.06
N LEU A 107 -1.80 -18.73 -31.21
CA LEU A 107 -2.68 -18.81 -32.38
C LEU A 107 -1.90 -18.60 -33.68
N VAL A 108 -0.95 -17.65 -33.71
CA VAL A 108 -0.09 -17.45 -34.89
C VAL A 108 0.83 -18.65 -35.10
N HIS A 109 1.45 -19.20 -34.06
CA HIS A 109 2.29 -20.40 -34.13
C HIS A 109 1.56 -21.62 -34.71
N GLU A 110 0.30 -21.82 -34.33
CA GLU A 110 -0.52 -22.94 -34.79
C GLU A 110 -1.11 -22.73 -36.20
N ILE A 111 -1.41 -21.49 -36.58
CA ILE A 111 -2.17 -21.18 -37.82
C ILE A 111 -1.25 -20.76 -38.97
N LEU A 112 -0.17 -20.03 -38.71
CA LEU A 112 0.70 -19.47 -39.75
C LEU A 112 1.72 -20.52 -40.23
N PRO A 113 1.64 -20.99 -41.49
CA PRO A 113 2.54 -22.03 -41.97
C PRO A 113 4.00 -21.59 -41.90
N GLY A 114 4.84 -22.42 -41.28
CA GLY A 114 6.28 -22.17 -41.12
C GLY A 114 6.65 -21.28 -39.93
N PHE A 115 5.69 -20.72 -39.18
CA PHE A 115 5.94 -20.00 -37.93
C PHE A 115 6.02 -20.96 -36.73
N ALA A 116 6.80 -22.03 -36.85
CA ALA A 116 6.93 -23.06 -35.83
C ALA A 116 8.31 -23.73 -35.92
N ASN A 117 8.63 -24.60 -34.94
CA ASN A 117 9.89 -25.34 -34.86
C ASN A 117 11.12 -24.41 -34.75
N PHE A 118 10.98 -23.35 -33.97
CA PHE A 118 12.06 -22.38 -33.80
C PHE A 118 13.28 -22.98 -33.09
N PRO A 119 14.51 -22.65 -33.51
CA PRO A 119 15.69 -22.93 -32.70
C PRO A 119 15.62 -22.15 -31.38
N VAL A 120 16.33 -22.63 -30.36
CA VAL A 120 16.35 -21.95 -29.05
C VAL A 120 16.93 -20.54 -29.16
N TRP A 121 17.93 -20.32 -30.01
CA TRP A 121 18.68 -19.06 -30.10
C TRP A 121 19.19 -18.77 -31.52
N ASP A 122 19.06 -17.51 -31.97
CA ASP A 122 19.76 -16.95 -33.14
C ASP A 122 20.10 -15.47 -32.88
N LEU A 123 21.39 -15.13 -32.78
CA LEU A 123 21.85 -13.77 -32.53
C LEU A 123 21.55 -12.81 -33.70
N ARG A 124 21.56 -13.30 -34.94
CA ARG A 124 21.23 -12.49 -36.13
C ARG A 124 19.77 -12.06 -36.07
N GLY A 125 18.91 -12.97 -35.60
CA GLY A 125 17.51 -12.69 -35.32
C GLY A 125 17.29 -11.53 -34.36
N ILE A 126 18.04 -11.51 -33.25
CA ILE A 126 17.96 -10.42 -32.26
C ILE A 126 18.35 -9.07 -32.89
N ALA A 127 19.39 -9.04 -33.73
CA ALA A 127 19.80 -7.81 -34.42
C ALA A 127 18.72 -7.31 -35.41
N ILE A 128 18.15 -8.21 -36.22
CA ILE A 128 17.06 -7.90 -37.15
C ILE A 128 15.84 -7.37 -36.38
N LEU A 129 15.47 -8.05 -35.29
CA LEU A 129 14.37 -7.67 -34.42
C LEU A 129 14.54 -6.26 -33.84
N LEU A 130 15.74 -5.91 -33.36
CA LEU A 130 16.04 -4.57 -32.87
C LEU A 130 15.95 -3.49 -33.95
N LEU A 131 16.40 -3.78 -35.17
CA LEU A 131 16.28 -2.84 -36.30
C LEU A 131 14.82 -2.63 -36.73
N LEU A 132 14.04 -3.71 -36.78
CA LEU A 132 12.60 -3.65 -37.07
C LEU A 132 11.82 -2.93 -35.96
N HIS A 133 12.28 -3.05 -34.72
CA HIS A 133 11.73 -2.27 -33.62
C HIS A 133 12.06 -0.78 -33.80
N ALA A 134 13.34 -0.43 -33.86
CA ALA A 134 13.82 0.96 -33.90
C ALA A 134 13.33 1.75 -35.13
N GLY A 135 13.17 1.07 -36.27
CA GLY A 135 12.66 1.66 -37.50
C GLY A 135 11.13 1.60 -37.59
N PRO A 136 10.57 0.60 -38.30
CA PRO A 136 9.16 0.60 -38.65
C PRO A 136 8.21 0.56 -37.46
N THR A 137 8.56 -0.13 -36.37
CA THR A 137 7.66 -0.26 -35.21
C THR A 137 7.50 1.07 -34.47
N GLU A 138 8.61 1.71 -34.12
CA GLU A 138 8.59 3.04 -33.47
C GLU A 138 7.89 4.09 -34.36
N PHE A 139 8.18 4.10 -35.67
CA PHE A 139 7.54 5.01 -36.61
C PHE A 139 6.01 4.82 -36.67
N LEU A 140 5.54 3.57 -36.80
CA LEU A 140 4.12 3.27 -36.87
C LEU A 140 3.42 3.56 -35.54
N TYR A 141 4.06 3.22 -34.42
CA TYR A 141 3.52 3.54 -33.11
C TYR A 141 3.37 5.06 -32.92
N TYR A 142 4.38 5.85 -33.28
CA TYR A 142 4.33 7.31 -33.15
C TYR A 142 3.07 7.90 -33.81
N TRP A 143 2.75 7.47 -35.03
CA TRP A 143 1.56 7.93 -35.73
C TRP A 143 0.26 7.35 -35.16
N LEU A 144 0.25 6.07 -34.77
CA LEU A 144 -0.90 5.47 -34.11
C LEU A 144 -1.22 6.20 -32.79
N HIS A 145 -0.21 6.49 -31.98
CA HIS A 145 -0.36 7.18 -30.72
C HIS A 145 -0.86 8.61 -30.93
N ARG A 146 -0.32 9.35 -31.90
CA ARG A 146 -0.88 10.66 -32.30
C ARG A 146 -2.35 10.57 -32.74
N ALA A 147 -2.71 9.53 -33.49
CA ALA A 147 -4.10 9.31 -33.89
C ALA A 147 -5.00 9.00 -32.69
N LEU A 148 -4.53 8.22 -31.72
CA LEU A 148 -5.24 7.94 -30.46
C LEU A 148 -5.52 9.21 -29.64
N HIS A 149 -4.70 10.25 -29.80
CA HIS A 149 -4.93 11.58 -29.20
C HIS A 149 -5.89 12.47 -29.98
N HIS A 150 -6.36 12.04 -31.14
CA HIS A 150 -7.48 12.71 -31.81
C HIS A 150 -8.77 12.52 -30.98
N HIS A 151 -9.55 13.60 -30.84
CA HIS A 151 -10.70 13.68 -29.91
C HIS A 151 -11.64 12.47 -29.91
N PHE A 152 -11.88 11.85 -31.07
CA PHE A 152 -12.73 10.68 -31.20
C PHE A 152 -12.11 9.43 -30.57
N LEU A 153 -10.86 9.10 -30.93
CA LEU A 153 -10.18 7.91 -30.41
C LEU A 153 -9.77 8.09 -28.95
N TYR A 154 -9.41 9.32 -28.56
CA TYR A 154 -9.05 9.64 -27.18
C TYR A 154 -10.21 9.34 -26.22
N ASN A 155 -11.39 9.90 -26.49
CA ASN A 155 -12.53 9.70 -25.61
C ASN A 155 -13.00 8.24 -25.55
N LYS A 156 -12.80 7.48 -26.63
CA LYS A 156 -13.24 6.08 -26.73
C LYS A 156 -12.28 5.07 -26.15
N TYR A 157 -10.97 5.30 -26.31
CA TYR A 157 -9.95 4.30 -26.06
C TYR A 157 -8.85 4.86 -25.14
N HIS A 158 -8.18 5.93 -25.55
CA HIS A 158 -6.93 6.34 -24.90
C HIS A 158 -7.10 7.12 -23.58
N SER A 159 -8.26 7.76 -23.36
CA SER A 159 -8.56 8.49 -22.11
C SER A 159 -8.57 7.58 -20.88
N HIS A 160 -8.74 6.27 -21.06
CA HIS A 160 -8.66 5.31 -19.96
C HIS A 160 -7.25 5.21 -19.38
N HIS A 161 -6.24 5.20 -20.25
CA HIS A 161 -4.83 5.18 -19.89
C HIS A 161 -4.41 6.49 -19.22
N HIS A 162 -4.79 7.63 -19.81
CA HIS A 162 -4.52 8.97 -19.27
C HIS A 162 -5.27 9.28 -17.97
N ALA A 163 -6.25 8.46 -17.57
CA ALA A 163 -6.84 8.57 -16.24
C ALA A 163 -5.82 8.27 -15.13
N SER A 164 -4.72 7.59 -15.44
CA SER A 164 -3.59 7.33 -14.54
C SER A 164 -2.57 8.45 -14.57
N PHE A 165 -2.99 9.64 -14.12
CA PHE A 165 -2.14 10.84 -14.11
C PHE A 165 -0.82 10.65 -13.32
N VAL A 166 -0.88 9.97 -12.17
CA VAL A 166 0.33 9.52 -11.47
C VAL A 166 0.60 8.10 -11.94
N THR A 167 1.45 7.95 -12.95
CA THR A 167 1.73 6.64 -13.53
C THR A 167 2.41 5.71 -12.52
N GLU A 168 2.13 4.42 -12.65
CA GLU A 168 2.89 3.31 -12.07
C GLU A 168 3.41 2.43 -13.20
N PRO A 169 4.43 1.58 -12.99
CA PRO A 169 4.95 0.71 -14.04
C PRO A 169 3.88 -0.07 -14.82
N VAL A 170 2.78 -0.42 -14.14
CA VAL A 170 1.62 -1.11 -14.71
C VAL A 170 0.63 -0.22 -15.46
N SER A 171 0.62 1.09 -15.23
CA SER A 171 -0.24 2.02 -16.00
C SER A 171 0.02 1.93 -17.49
N GLY A 172 1.26 1.62 -17.89
CA GLY A 172 1.66 1.41 -19.28
C GLY A 172 1.00 0.21 -19.97
N SER A 173 0.36 -0.70 -19.23
CA SER A 173 -0.39 -1.82 -19.80
C SER A 173 -1.90 -1.72 -19.60
N VAL A 174 -2.39 -0.62 -19.00
CA VAL A 174 -3.82 -0.44 -18.72
C VAL A 174 -4.47 0.35 -19.85
N HIS A 175 -4.93 -0.38 -20.87
CA HIS A 175 -5.64 0.15 -22.03
C HIS A 175 -6.88 -0.70 -22.34
N PRO A 176 -7.88 -0.14 -23.03
CA PRO A 176 -9.00 -0.92 -23.55
C PRO A 176 -8.53 -2.00 -24.54
N PHE A 177 -9.33 -3.06 -24.68
CA PHE A 177 -8.98 -4.23 -25.49
C PHE A 177 -8.68 -3.88 -26.95
N ALA A 178 -9.51 -3.05 -27.60
CA ALA A 178 -9.28 -2.58 -28.96
C ALA A 178 -7.94 -1.86 -29.15
N GLU A 179 -7.53 -1.06 -28.16
CA GLU A 179 -6.25 -0.36 -28.19
C GLU A 179 -5.09 -1.34 -28.08
N HIS A 180 -5.20 -2.33 -27.19
CA HIS A 180 -4.23 -3.41 -27.09
C HIS A 180 -4.16 -4.29 -28.33
N LEU A 181 -5.24 -4.47 -29.09
CA LEU A 181 -5.17 -5.15 -30.39
C LEU A 181 -4.35 -4.36 -31.41
N MET A 182 -4.52 -3.03 -31.47
CA MET A 182 -3.72 -2.17 -32.34
C MET A 182 -2.24 -2.18 -31.96
N TYR A 183 -1.94 -2.16 -30.66
CA TYR A 183 -0.57 -2.31 -30.15
C TYR A 183 0.01 -3.70 -30.44
N THR A 184 -0.73 -4.77 -30.16
CA THR A 184 -0.32 -6.16 -30.48
C THR A 184 0.02 -6.30 -31.96
N ALA A 185 -0.81 -5.76 -32.85
CA ALA A 185 -0.56 -5.80 -34.29
C ALA A 185 0.71 -5.03 -34.68
N THR A 186 0.92 -3.85 -34.10
CA THR A 186 2.13 -3.04 -34.34
C THR A 186 3.38 -3.76 -33.84
N PHE A 187 3.32 -4.35 -32.64
CA PHE A 187 4.45 -5.03 -32.00
C PHE A 187 4.69 -6.45 -32.51
N ALA A 188 3.79 -6.99 -33.33
CA ALA A 188 4.01 -8.24 -34.06
C ALA A 188 5.01 -8.07 -35.22
N LEU A 189 5.21 -6.83 -35.71
CA LEU A 189 6.08 -6.56 -36.87
C LEU A 189 7.52 -7.04 -36.67
N PRO A 190 8.21 -6.79 -35.54
CA PRO A 190 9.56 -7.32 -35.35
C PRO A 190 9.61 -8.84 -35.31
N PHE A 191 8.59 -9.51 -34.76
CA PHE A 191 8.53 -10.98 -34.75
C PHE A 191 8.36 -11.56 -36.15
N LEU A 192 7.35 -11.08 -36.88
CA LEU A 192 7.03 -11.57 -38.22
C LEU A 192 8.13 -11.22 -39.21
N GLY A 193 8.70 -10.01 -39.14
CA GLY A 193 9.81 -9.61 -40.01
C GLY A 193 11.09 -10.40 -39.72
N THR A 194 11.41 -10.65 -38.45
CA THR A 194 12.57 -11.49 -38.08
C THR A 194 12.41 -12.92 -38.56
N TRP A 195 11.20 -13.47 -38.43
CA TRP A 195 10.86 -14.77 -38.99
C TRP A 195 10.96 -14.81 -40.51
N ALA A 196 10.38 -13.84 -41.21
CA ALA A 196 10.42 -13.76 -42.67
C ALA A 196 11.86 -13.65 -43.22
N LEU A 197 12.76 -13.06 -42.44
CA LEU A 197 14.18 -12.95 -42.75
C LEU A 197 15.02 -14.15 -42.27
N GLY A 198 14.38 -15.21 -41.78
CA GLY A 198 15.03 -16.46 -41.37
C GLY A 198 15.78 -16.41 -40.05
N GLY A 199 15.52 -15.40 -39.20
CA GLY A 199 16.19 -15.21 -37.91
C GLY A 199 15.35 -15.58 -36.68
N ALA A 200 14.18 -16.19 -36.84
CA ALA A 200 13.31 -16.48 -35.70
C ALA A 200 13.93 -17.51 -34.73
N SER A 201 13.79 -17.27 -33.44
CA SER A 201 14.22 -18.18 -32.38
C SER A 201 13.34 -18.02 -31.13
N ILE A 202 13.29 -19.02 -30.26
CA ILE A 202 12.60 -18.92 -28.97
C ILE A 202 13.14 -17.75 -28.14
N GLY A 203 14.46 -17.55 -28.14
CA GLY A 203 15.13 -16.43 -27.46
C GLY A 203 14.61 -15.05 -27.86
N MET A 204 14.12 -14.88 -29.09
CA MET A 204 13.59 -13.58 -29.55
C MET A 204 12.32 -13.16 -28.79
N PHE A 205 11.44 -14.11 -28.43
CA PHE A 205 10.22 -13.85 -27.67
C PHE A 205 10.54 -13.40 -26.24
N TYR A 206 11.45 -14.10 -25.58
CA TYR A 206 11.92 -13.71 -24.25
C TYR A 206 12.56 -12.33 -24.28
N PHE A 207 13.51 -12.12 -25.18
CA PHE A 207 14.24 -10.87 -25.27
C PHE A 207 13.29 -9.70 -25.54
N TYR A 208 12.45 -9.80 -26.58
CA TYR A 208 11.61 -8.68 -26.98
C TYR A 208 10.51 -8.37 -25.96
N TRP A 209 9.81 -9.39 -25.42
CA TRP A 209 8.77 -9.12 -24.41
C TRP A 209 9.34 -8.56 -23.11
N LEU A 210 10.45 -9.10 -22.60
CA LEU A 210 11.07 -8.58 -21.38
C LEU A 210 11.67 -7.18 -21.61
N PHE A 211 12.29 -6.93 -22.77
CA PHE A 211 12.76 -5.60 -23.14
C PHE A 211 11.60 -4.61 -23.24
N PHE A 212 10.52 -4.98 -23.91
CA PHE A 212 9.35 -4.11 -24.08
C PHE A 212 8.71 -3.78 -22.72
N ASP A 213 8.48 -4.79 -21.87
CA ASP A 213 7.92 -4.61 -20.54
C ASP A 213 8.85 -3.74 -19.67
N PHE A 214 10.17 -3.92 -19.78
CA PHE A 214 11.17 -3.11 -19.09
C PHE A 214 11.10 -1.66 -19.52
N MET A 215 11.13 -1.38 -20.82
CA MET A 215 11.06 -0.02 -21.34
C MET A 215 9.73 0.65 -20.99
N ASN A 216 8.61 -0.06 -21.10
CA ASN A 216 7.29 0.45 -20.71
C ASN A 216 7.24 0.77 -19.20
N ALA A 217 7.84 -0.08 -18.35
CA ALA A 217 7.95 0.18 -16.93
C ALA A 217 8.81 1.43 -16.63
N ILE A 218 9.90 1.66 -17.38
CA ILE A 218 10.70 2.89 -17.28
C ILE A 218 9.85 4.13 -17.53
N GLY A 219 9.03 4.14 -18.58
CA GLY A 219 8.21 5.31 -18.92
C GLY A 219 7.20 5.67 -17.84
N HIS A 220 6.72 4.66 -17.11
CA HIS A 220 5.59 4.81 -16.18
C HIS A 220 5.98 4.70 -14.70
N CYS A 221 7.24 4.46 -14.35
CA CYS A 221 7.64 4.18 -12.96
C CYS A 221 7.54 5.38 -12.00
N ASN A 222 7.37 6.61 -12.53
CA ASN A 222 7.23 7.85 -11.77
C ASN A 222 8.45 8.21 -10.89
N PHE A 223 9.64 7.70 -11.21
CA PHE A 223 10.89 8.17 -10.65
C PHE A 223 12.00 8.22 -11.70
N GLU A 224 12.82 9.25 -11.65
CA GLU A 224 13.91 9.45 -12.60
C GLU A 224 15.20 8.83 -12.08
N PHE A 225 15.69 7.79 -12.75
CA PHE A 225 16.92 7.10 -12.36
C PHE A 225 18.03 7.19 -13.41
N PHE A 226 17.78 7.74 -14.60
CA PHE A 226 18.85 7.96 -15.59
C PHE A 226 19.83 9.01 -15.07
N PRO A 227 21.12 8.68 -14.93
CA PRO A 227 22.10 9.63 -14.43
C PRO A 227 22.47 10.66 -15.51
N THR A 228 22.64 11.92 -15.09
CA THR A 228 22.91 13.05 -16.00
C THR A 228 24.18 12.89 -16.83
N TRP A 229 25.18 12.16 -16.32
CA TRP A 229 26.42 11.91 -17.06
C TRP A 229 26.22 11.06 -18.32
N MET A 230 25.20 10.21 -18.37
CA MET A 230 24.96 9.30 -19.50
C MET A 230 24.68 10.08 -20.79
N PHE A 231 23.82 11.09 -20.70
CA PHE A 231 23.49 11.99 -21.82
C PHE A 231 24.61 13.00 -22.13
N ARG A 232 25.57 13.22 -21.22
CA ARG A 232 26.76 14.05 -21.50
C ARG A 232 27.84 13.27 -22.24
N VAL A 233 28.05 12.01 -21.87
CA VAL A 233 29.05 11.13 -22.51
C VAL A 233 28.59 10.68 -23.89
N PHE A 234 27.29 10.38 -24.06
CA PHE A 234 26.72 10.01 -25.34
C PHE A 234 25.43 10.81 -25.63
N PRO A 235 25.55 12.06 -26.07
CA PRO A 235 24.39 12.92 -26.36
C PRO A 235 23.33 12.32 -27.30
N PRO A 236 23.68 11.52 -28.33
CA PRO A 236 22.68 10.88 -29.19
C PRO A 236 21.70 9.98 -28.44
N LEU A 237 22.05 9.46 -27.24
CA LEU A 237 21.17 8.60 -26.45
C LEU A 237 19.80 9.24 -26.18
N LYS A 238 19.76 10.56 -26.05
CA LYS A 238 18.53 11.34 -25.82
C LYS A 238 17.46 11.08 -26.89
N TYR A 239 17.86 10.73 -28.11
CA TYR A 239 16.95 10.41 -29.21
C TYR A 239 16.60 8.92 -29.29
N LEU A 240 17.42 8.06 -28.70
CA LEU A 240 17.29 6.60 -28.81
C LEU A 240 16.50 5.97 -27.66
N VAL A 241 16.46 6.62 -26.49
CA VAL A 241 15.74 6.11 -25.32
C VAL A 241 15.13 7.29 -24.57
N TYR A 242 13.82 7.25 -24.32
CA TYR A 242 13.19 8.23 -23.45
C TYR A 242 13.65 8.04 -22.00
N THR A 243 13.48 9.08 -21.20
CA THR A 243 13.58 8.98 -19.75
C THR A 243 12.19 8.83 -19.12
N PRO A 244 12.08 8.30 -17.88
CA PRO A 244 10.83 8.36 -17.11
C PRO A 244 10.20 9.75 -17.09
N THR A 245 11.04 10.79 -17.02
CA THR A 245 10.58 12.18 -17.02
C THR A 245 9.97 12.60 -18.35
N PHE A 246 10.59 12.23 -19.48
CA PHE A 246 10.09 12.54 -20.82
C PHE A 246 8.69 11.94 -21.03
N HIS A 247 8.50 10.68 -20.65
CA HIS A 247 7.20 10.02 -20.79
C HIS A 247 6.17 10.50 -19.76
N SER A 248 6.58 10.81 -18.53
CA SER A 248 5.66 11.37 -17.52
C SER A 248 5.07 12.73 -17.95
N LEU A 249 5.82 13.53 -18.73
CA LEU A 249 5.31 14.76 -19.33
C LEU A 249 4.18 14.49 -20.31
N HIS A 250 4.20 13.40 -21.08
CA HIS A 250 3.11 13.04 -21.98
C HIS A 250 1.76 12.93 -21.24
N HIS A 251 1.75 12.31 -20.06
CA HIS A 251 0.57 12.19 -19.19
C HIS A 251 0.08 13.52 -18.60
N SER A 252 0.96 14.54 -18.58
CA SER A 252 0.62 15.87 -18.08
C SER A 252 0.27 16.86 -19.20
N HIS A 253 0.97 16.77 -20.33
CA HIS A 253 0.86 17.59 -21.53
C HIS A 253 0.53 16.67 -22.73
N VAL A 254 -0.73 16.24 -22.79
CA VAL A 254 -1.25 15.16 -23.66
C VAL A 254 -1.03 15.33 -25.18
N HIS A 255 -0.50 16.46 -25.62
CA HIS A 255 -0.23 16.74 -27.04
C HIS A 255 1.26 16.77 -27.39
N THR A 256 2.11 16.18 -26.56
CA THR A 256 3.57 16.14 -26.71
C THR A 256 4.11 14.75 -26.38
N ASN A 257 5.35 14.46 -26.78
CA ASN A 257 6.10 13.25 -26.38
C ASN A 257 5.34 11.93 -26.71
N PHE A 258 5.05 11.68 -27.99
CA PHE A 258 4.30 10.52 -28.46
C PHE A 258 5.13 9.25 -28.72
N ALA A 259 6.46 9.32 -28.62
CA ALA A 259 7.36 8.19 -28.89
C ALA A 259 6.99 6.92 -28.11
N LEU A 260 7.25 5.75 -28.72
CA LEU A 260 7.14 4.47 -28.02
C LEU A 260 8.27 4.33 -27.03
N PHE A 261 9.53 4.28 -27.49
CA PHE A 261 10.72 4.33 -26.65
C PHE A 261 11.77 5.31 -27.17
N MET A 262 11.73 5.69 -28.46
CA MET A 262 12.73 6.54 -29.12
C MET A 262 12.22 7.97 -29.34
N PRO A 263 12.64 8.97 -28.54
CA PRO A 263 12.26 10.38 -28.74
C PRO A 263 12.59 10.94 -30.13
N LEU A 264 13.48 10.29 -30.89
CA LEU A 264 13.81 10.67 -32.28
C LEU A 264 12.59 11.08 -33.10
N TYR A 265 11.50 10.31 -33.05
CA TYR A 265 10.29 10.59 -33.82
C TYR A 265 9.53 11.82 -33.34
N ASP A 266 9.58 12.14 -32.03
CA ASP A 266 9.04 13.40 -31.51
C ASP A 266 9.85 14.61 -31.95
N TYR A 267 11.19 14.50 -31.99
CA TYR A 267 12.05 15.58 -32.48
C TYR A 267 11.85 15.81 -33.98
N LEU A 268 11.78 14.74 -34.78
CA LEU A 268 11.50 14.83 -36.21
C LEU A 268 10.09 15.36 -36.49
N GLY A 269 9.11 14.95 -35.69
CA GLY A 269 7.71 15.35 -35.83
C GLY A 269 7.35 16.68 -35.16
N GLY A 270 8.30 17.35 -34.49
CA GLY A 270 8.09 18.63 -33.81
C GLY A 270 7.16 18.55 -32.59
N THR A 271 7.06 17.38 -31.95
CA THR A 271 6.15 17.11 -30.83
C THR A 271 6.86 16.89 -29.49
N ALA A 272 8.19 17.05 -29.44
CA ALA A 272 8.92 17.02 -28.18
C ALA A 272 8.54 18.21 -27.28
N ASP A 273 8.22 17.94 -26.01
CA ASP A 273 7.87 18.97 -25.04
C ASP A 273 9.08 19.83 -24.69
N LYS A 274 8.89 21.15 -24.73
CA LYS A 274 9.95 22.15 -24.53
C LYS A 274 10.55 22.13 -23.12
N VAL A 275 9.83 21.64 -22.11
CA VAL A 275 10.31 21.56 -20.72
C VAL A 275 10.90 20.19 -20.35
N SER A 276 11.03 19.27 -21.32
CA SER A 276 11.55 17.92 -21.05
C SER A 276 12.92 17.91 -20.38
N ASP A 277 13.86 18.72 -20.88
CA ASP A 277 15.22 18.78 -20.33
C ASP A 277 15.25 19.46 -18.95
N GLU A 278 14.46 20.53 -18.79
CA GLU A 278 14.37 21.27 -17.52
C GLU A 278 13.80 20.38 -16.41
N LEU A 279 12.70 19.67 -16.69
CA LEU A 279 12.10 18.77 -15.71
C LEU A 279 13.06 17.62 -15.36
N TYR A 280 13.76 17.06 -16.34
CA TYR A 280 14.73 15.99 -16.11
C TYR A 280 15.83 16.45 -15.14
N GLU A 281 16.47 17.58 -15.42
CA GLU A 281 17.51 18.13 -14.55
C GLU A 281 16.95 18.48 -13.16
N GLN A 282 15.77 19.11 -13.08
CA GLN A 282 15.11 19.44 -11.82
C GLN A 282 14.83 18.21 -10.95
N VAL A 283 14.31 17.13 -11.54
CA VAL A 283 14.04 15.89 -10.79
C VAL A 283 15.36 15.24 -10.36
N ARG A 284 16.42 15.32 -11.19
CA ARG A 284 17.75 14.77 -10.88
C ARG A 284 18.53 15.54 -9.81
N GLU A 285 18.24 16.82 -9.57
CA GLU A 285 18.70 17.52 -8.35
C GLU A 285 18.27 16.74 -7.10
N GLY A 286 17.09 16.14 -7.17
CA GLY A 286 16.54 15.22 -6.21
C GLY A 286 16.10 15.92 -4.92
N LYS A 287 14.82 16.27 -4.87
CA LYS A 287 14.20 17.02 -3.77
C LYS A 287 13.38 16.07 -2.91
N GLN A 288 13.73 15.97 -1.62
CA GLN A 288 12.89 15.29 -0.66
C GLN A 288 11.96 16.29 0.01
N GLU A 289 10.68 16.26 -0.35
CA GLU A 289 9.66 17.06 0.34
C GLU A 289 9.61 16.69 1.83
N LYS A 290 9.56 17.72 2.67
CA LYS A 290 9.44 17.59 4.12
C LYS A 290 8.03 17.10 4.50
N PRO A 291 7.87 16.04 5.31
CA PRO A 291 6.59 15.73 5.94
C PRO A 291 6.28 16.68 7.09
N ASP A 292 5.00 16.99 7.29
CA ASP A 292 4.48 17.68 8.45
C ASP A 292 4.19 16.73 9.62
N PHE A 293 3.71 15.53 9.28
CA PHE A 293 3.30 14.50 10.21
C PHE A 293 3.86 13.14 9.78
N VAL A 294 4.30 12.35 10.77
CA VAL A 294 4.75 10.98 10.58
C VAL A 294 3.96 10.04 11.50
N PHE A 295 3.36 8.99 10.93
CA PHE A 295 2.85 7.86 11.70
C PHE A 295 3.88 6.73 11.70
N LEU A 296 4.38 6.37 12.87
CA LEU A 296 5.40 5.33 13.04
C LEU A 296 4.73 3.99 13.36
N ALA A 297 4.60 3.15 12.34
CA ALA A 297 4.05 1.80 12.40
C ALA A 297 5.14 0.71 12.58
N HIS A 298 4.73 -0.54 12.64
CA HIS A 298 5.59 -1.73 12.63
C HIS A 298 4.86 -2.89 11.94
N GLY A 299 5.59 -3.93 11.50
CA GLY A 299 4.97 -5.12 10.94
C GLY A 299 4.21 -5.91 12.02
N THR A 300 3.10 -6.55 11.68
CA THR A 300 2.37 -7.38 12.66
C THR A 300 2.80 -8.84 12.56
N GLU A 301 2.56 -9.45 11.41
CA GLU A 301 2.84 -10.85 11.07
C GLU A 301 3.71 -10.93 9.81
N LEU A 302 4.38 -12.06 9.59
CA LEU A 302 5.31 -12.21 8.45
C LEU A 302 4.61 -11.98 7.10
N LEU A 303 3.44 -12.57 6.90
CA LEU A 303 2.66 -12.45 5.65
C LEU A 303 2.10 -11.04 5.43
N SER A 304 1.98 -10.21 6.48
CA SER A 304 1.52 -8.82 6.35
C SER A 304 2.45 -7.95 5.51
N THR A 305 3.70 -8.38 5.32
CA THR A 305 4.68 -7.72 4.43
C THR A 305 4.14 -7.53 3.02
N PHE A 306 3.37 -8.49 2.50
CA PHE A 306 2.80 -8.40 1.15
C PHE A 306 1.63 -7.41 1.05
N HIS A 307 1.12 -6.92 2.18
CA HIS A 307 0.12 -5.84 2.25
C HIS A 307 0.76 -4.46 2.46
N LEU A 308 2.08 -4.37 2.56
CA LEU A 308 2.75 -3.07 2.51
C LEU A 308 2.60 -2.47 1.10
N PRO A 309 2.59 -1.14 0.93
CA PRO A 309 2.45 -0.51 -0.37
C PRO A 309 3.47 -1.00 -1.42
N PHE A 310 4.72 -1.25 -1.02
CA PHE A 310 5.78 -1.81 -1.88
C PHE A 310 5.73 -3.34 -2.02
N GLY A 311 4.85 -4.02 -1.28
CA GLY A 311 4.55 -5.44 -1.43
C GLY A 311 3.73 -5.68 -2.69
N ILE A 312 2.55 -6.29 -2.56
CA ILE A 312 1.65 -6.52 -3.68
C ILE A 312 0.58 -5.41 -3.68
N PRO A 313 0.51 -4.55 -4.71
CA PRO A 313 -0.42 -3.42 -4.75
C PRO A 313 -1.87 -3.77 -4.52
N SER A 314 -2.34 -4.85 -5.16
CA SER A 314 -3.70 -5.33 -4.96
C SER A 314 -3.89 -5.71 -3.51
N PHE A 315 -3.02 -6.52 -2.89
CA PHE A 315 -3.14 -6.90 -1.49
C PHE A 315 -3.14 -5.71 -0.53
N ALA A 316 -2.24 -4.74 -0.74
CA ALA A 316 -2.19 -3.52 0.06
C ALA A 316 -3.50 -2.74 0.03
N ALA A 317 -4.27 -2.81 -1.07
CA ALA A 317 -5.56 -2.16 -1.19
C ALA A 317 -6.73 -2.90 -0.52
N TRP A 318 -6.49 -4.07 0.08
CA TRP A 318 -7.49 -4.82 0.85
C TRP A 318 -7.09 -4.91 2.32
N PRO A 319 -8.07 -5.03 3.24
CA PRO A 319 -7.78 -5.34 4.63
C PRO A 319 -7.02 -6.66 4.76
N TYR A 320 -5.94 -6.64 5.54
CA TYR A 320 -5.14 -7.82 5.80
C TYR A 320 -5.97 -8.91 6.48
N ALA A 321 -5.91 -10.11 5.91
CA ALA A 321 -6.35 -11.34 6.53
C ALA A 321 -5.43 -12.48 6.03
N PRO A 322 -5.10 -13.48 6.86
CA PRO A 322 -4.23 -14.60 6.47
C PRO A 322 -4.97 -15.60 5.56
N LYS A 323 -5.43 -15.14 4.40
CA LYS A 323 -6.17 -15.93 3.41
C LYS A 323 -5.28 -17.03 2.83
N TRP A 324 -5.88 -18.18 2.53
CA TRP A 324 -5.19 -19.39 2.06
C TRP A 324 -4.26 -19.13 0.86
N PHE A 325 -4.65 -18.26 -0.07
CA PHE A 325 -3.88 -17.97 -1.29
C PHE A 325 -2.60 -17.13 -1.06
N ILE A 326 -2.40 -16.56 0.13
CA ILE A 326 -1.19 -15.80 0.46
C ILE A 326 -0.12 -16.74 1.05
N TRP A 327 -0.51 -17.88 1.61
CA TRP A 327 0.40 -18.85 2.23
C TRP A 327 1.52 -19.36 1.31
N PRO A 328 1.32 -19.55 -0.01
CA PRO A 328 2.43 -19.89 -0.90
C PRO A 328 3.57 -18.87 -0.89
N LEU A 329 3.33 -17.62 -0.49
CA LEU A 329 4.36 -16.58 -0.36
C LEU A 329 5.10 -16.62 0.99
N TRP A 330 4.66 -17.47 1.93
CA TRP A 330 5.28 -17.57 3.26
C TRP A 330 6.79 -17.83 3.22
N PRO A 331 7.33 -18.72 2.36
CA PRO A 331 8.77 -18.96 2.29
C PRO A 331 9.58 -17.69 1.96
N LEU A 332 9.01 -16.77 1.17
CA LEU A 332 9.64 -15.50 0.81
C LEU A 332 9.72 -14.52 1.99
N THR A 333 8.93 -14.73 3.04
CA THR A 333 8.95 -13.86 4.23
C THR A 333 10.20 -14.04 5.08
N LEU A 334 10.82 -15.23 5.07
CA LEU A 334 12.01 -15.53 5.87
C LEU A 334 13.24 -14.72 5.45
N PRO A 335 13.63 -14.65 4.16
CA PRO A 335 14.72 -13.79 3.74
C PRO A 335 14.40 -12.31 3.96
N ILE A 336 13.14 -11.88 3.76
CA ILE A 336 12.72 -10.50 4.04
C ILE A 336 12.87 -10.18 5.53
N LEU A 337 12.42 -11.07 6.41
CA LEU A 337 12.59 -10.97 7.86
C LEU A 337 14.08 -10.85 8.21
N ALA A 338 14.94 -11.70 7.66
CA ALA A 338 16.37 -11.67 7.94
C ALA A 338 17.00 -10.33 7.54
N ILE A 339 16.70 -9.82 6.34
CA ILE A 339 17.20 -8.53 5.84
C ILE A 339 16.73 -7.37 6.73
N LEU A 340 15.42 -7.30 7.02
CA LEU A 340 14.85 -6.26 7.86
C LEU A 340 15.36 -6.34 9.31
N TRP A 341 15.54 -7.56 9.83
CA TRP A 341 16.03 -7.76 11.18
C TRP A 341 17.49 -7.33 11.32
N LEU A 342 18.36 -7.75 10.40
CA LEU A 342 19.80 -7.48 10.46
C LEU A 342 20.15 -6.04 10.07
N PHE A 343 19.59 -5.54 8.97
CA PHE A 343 20.03 -4.28 8.34
C PHE A 343 18.98 -3.17 8.36
N GLY A 344 17.73 -3.50 8.70
CA GLY A 344 16.62 -2.57 8.63
C GLY A 344 16.80 -1.33 9.50
N LYS A 345 16.51 -0.17 8.92
CA LYS A 345 16.29 1.11 9.60
C LYS A 345 14.83 1.54 9.38
N PRO A 346 14.26 2.44 10.20
CA PRO A 346 12.95 3.02 9.92
C PRO A 346 12.92 3.62 8.51
N PHE A 347 11.89 3.29 7.73
CA PHE A 347 11.77 3.72 6.34
C PHE A 347 10.36 4.19 6.02
N THR A 348 10.22 5.06 5.02
CA THR A 348 8.92 5.53 4.54
C THR A 348 8.22 4.42 3.75
N SER A 349 7.06 3.98 4.24
CA SER A 349 6.23 2.95 3.60
C SER A 349 5.13 3.56 2.73
N ASP A 350 4.55 4.69 3.16
CA ASP A 350 3.52 5.39 2.38
C ASP A 350 3.59 6.90 2.56
N THR A 351 3.03 7.64 1.60
CA THR A 351 2.90 9.11 1.58
C THR A 351 1.49 9.47 1.16
N TYR A 352 0.83 10.36 1.91
CA TYR A 352 -0.50 10.88 1.57
C TYR A 352 -0.58 12.36 1.98
N LYS A 353 -1.71 13.01 1.68
CA LYS A 353 -1.98 14.41 2.02
C LYS A 353 -3.31 14.51 2.73
N LEU A 354 -3.39 15.32 3.77
CA LEU A 354 -4.64 15.64 4.46
C LEU A 354 -4.71 17.15 4.67
N LYS A 355 -5.63 17.82 3.96
CA LYS A 355 -5.73 19.29 3.94
C LYS A 355 -4.38 19.90 3.57
N HIS A 356 -3.79 20.69 4.46
CA HIS A 356 -2.48 21.33 4.27
C HIS A 356 -1.31 20.47 4.79
N LEU A 357 -1.57 19.30 5.39
CA LEU A 357 -0.52 18.41 5.91
C LEU A 357 -0.03 17.45 4.84
N ARG A 358 1.29 17.40 4.65
CA ARG A 358 1.95 16.27 4.00
C ARG A 358 2.30 15.20 5.03
N THR A 359 1.81 13.99 4.83
CA THR A 359 1.90 12.92 5.83
C THR A 359 2.71 11.75 5.29
N GLU A 360 3.43 11.08 6.18
CA GLU A 360 4.14 9.84 5.86
C GLU A 360 3.84 8.76 6.90
N THR A 361 3.69 7.52 6.45
CA THR A 361 3.75 6.34 7.33
C THR A 361 5.16 5.77 7.26
N TRP A 362 5.85 5.76 8.40
CA TRP A 362 7.14 5.11 8.55
C TRP A 362 6.97 3.76 9.22
N VAL A 363 7.81 2.79 8.87
CA VAL A 363 7.77 1.45 9.44
C VAL A 363 9.06 1.19 10.20
N VAL A 364 8.95 0.86 11.49
CA VAL A 364 10.03 0.20 12.22
C VAL A 364 10.11 -1.23 11.68
N PRO A 365 11.28 -1.67 11.16
CA PRO A 365 11.44 -2.95 10.45
C PRO A 365 11.45 -4.14 11.42
N ARG A 366 10.40 -4.28 12.22
CA ARG A 366 10.19 -5.31 13.24
C ARG A 366 8.75 -5.79 13.19
N PHE A 367 8.59 -7.10 13.28
CA PHE A 367 7.30 -7.76 13.38
C PHE A 367 6.83 -7.82 14.84
N GLY A 368 5.52 -8.00 15.05
CA GLY A 368 4.88 -7.94 16.36
C GLY A 368 5.54 -8.87 17.39
N PHE A 369 5.85 -10.11 16.99
CA PHE A 369 6.49 -11.09 17.88
C PHE A 369 7.85 -10.60 18.41
N GLN A 370 8.59 -9.78 17.66
CA GLN A 370 9.92 -9.29 18.05
C GLN A 370 9.85 -8.27 19.19
N TYR A 371 8.72 -7.58 19.36
CA TYR A 371 8.50 -6.65 20.48
C TYR A 371 8.39 -7.37 21.83
N PHE A 372 8.06 -8.67 21.80
CA PHE A 372 7.95 -9.51 23.00
C PHE A 372 9.26 -10.24 23.33
N LEU A 373 10.29 -10.13 22.49
CA LEU A 373 11.62 -10.70 22.76
C LEU A 373 12.42 -9.75 23.67
N PRO A 374 12.79 -10.16 24.90
CA PRO A 374 13.46 -9.26 25.86
C PRO A 374 14.77 -8.65 25.33
N PHE A 375 15.55 -9.41 24.57
CA PHE A 375 16.84 -8.96 24.04
C PHE A 375 16.70 -7.93 22.91
N GLU A 376 15.57 -7.89 22.20
CA GLU A 376 15.34 -6.90 21.13
C GLU A 376 14.89 -5.54 21.67
N LYS A 377 14.40 -5.44 22.91
CA LYS A 377 13.87 -4.18 23.49
C LYS A 377 14.80 -2.98 23.29
N LYS A 378 16.09 -3.14 23.62
CA LYS A 378 17.09 -2.07 23.44
C LYS A 378 17.25 -1.67 21.98
N ARG A 379 17.22 -2.64 21.05
CA ARG A 379 17.37 -2.39 19.63
C ARG A 379 16.15 -1.69 19.04
N ILE A 380 14.94 -2.13 19.41
CA ILE A 380 13.67 -1.50 19.00
C ILE A 380 13.63 -0.04 19.49
N ASN A 381 13.95 0.22 20.76
CA ASN A 381 13.97 1.59 21.27
C ASN A 381 14.98 2.49 20.54
N ARG A 382 16.15 1.95 20.16
CA ARG A 382 17.10 2.70 19.31
C ARG A 382 16.53 3.03 17.93
N LEU A 383 15.75 2.12 17.33
CA LEU A 383 15.09 2.38 16.03
C LEU A 383 14.01 3.45 16.16
N ILE A 384 13.17 3.39 17.20
CA ILE A 384 12.13 4.38 17.47
C ILE A 384 12.76 5.75 17.77
N GLU A 385 13.78 5.79 18.62
CA GLU A 385 14.54 7.01 18.93
C GLU A 385 15.16 7.61 17.66
N HIS A 386 15.78 6.78 16.81
CA HIS A 386 16.33 7.21 15.54
C HIS A 386 15.26 7.79 14.60
N ALA A 387 14.05 7.21 14.57
CA ALA A 387 12.94 7.74 13.80
C ALA A 387 12.51 9.13 14.30
N ILE A 388 12.36 9.30 15.62
CA ILE A 388 11.99 10.60 16.24
C ILE A 388 13.01 11.67 15.90
N LEU A 389 14.30 11.40 16.12
CA LEU A 389 15.38 12.36 15.85
C LEU A 389 15.53 12.68 14.36
N SER A 390 15.33 11.68 13.50
CA SER A 390 15.35 11.87 12.04
C SER A 390 14.16 12.72 11.56
N ALA A 391 12.98 12.49 12.11
CA ALA A 391 11.79 13.31 11.83
C ALA A 391 12.01 14.76 12.29
N GLN A 392 12.57 14.98 13.49
CA GLN A 392 12.94 16.31 13.96
C GLN A 392 13.95 17.00 13.05
N LYS A 393 15.00 16.28 12.61
CA LYS A 393 16.00 16.84 11.67
C LYS A 393 15.38 17.27 10.35
N LYS A 394 14.36 16.54 9.87
CA LYS A 394 13.57 16.92 8.69
C LYS A 394 12.56 18.05 8.98
N GLY A 395 12.43 18.48 10.24
CA GLY A 395 11.53 19.54 10.68
C GLY A 395 10.08 19.09 10.85
N VAL A 396 9.81 17.79 10.91
CA VAL A 396 8.44 17.25 11.12
C VAL A 396 7.86 17.82 12.41
N ARG A 397 6.57 18.20 12.39
CA ARG A 397 5.88 18.82 13.53
C ARG A 397 5.45 17.77 14.55
N VAL A 398 4.89 16.67 14.08
CA VAL A 398 4.33 15.61 14.94
C VAL A 398 4.77 14.24 14.45
N ILE A 399 5.23 13.38 15.37
CA ILE A 399 5.42 11.96 15.15
C ILE A 399 4.53 11.15 16.08
N SER A 400 3.64 10.35 15.50
CA SER A 400 2.73 9.48 16.24
C SER A 400 3.29 8.06 16.33
N LEU A 401 3.36 7.50 17.55
CA LEU A 401 3.83 6.15 17.82
C LEU A 401 2.67 5.16 17.71
N GLY A 402 2.65 4.37 16.63
CA GLY A 402 1.61 3.38 16.35
C GLY A 402 1.80 2.07 17.13
N ALA A 403 0.68 1.46 17.55
CA ALA A 403 0.62 0.12 18.13
C ALA A 403 1.72 -0.18 19.18
N LEU A 404 2.61 -1.15 18.95
CA LEU A 404 3.63 -1.56 19.94
C LEU A 404 4.80 -0.57 20.08
N ASN A 405 4.93 0.42 19.18
CA ASN A 405 5.92 1.49 19.31
C ASN A 405 5.69 2.40 20.52
N LYS A 406 4.48 2.36 21.11
CA LYS A 406 4.08 3.09 22.34
C LYS A 406 3.76 2.15 23.50
N ASN A 407 4.27 0.92 23.48
CA ASN A 407 4.04 -0.03 24.58
C ASN A 407 4.72 0.48 25.87
N GLU A 408 3.99 0.50 26.98
CA GLU A 408 4.50 0.98 28.27
C GLU A 408 5.69 0.17 28.78
N SER A 409 5.64 -1.16 28.65
CA SER A 409 6.72 -2.06 29.05
C SER A 409 7.98 -1.96 28.18
N LEU A 410 7.89 -1.24 27.06
CA LEU A 410 8.98 -0.99 26.14
C LEU A 410 9.63 0.38 26.40
N ASN A 411 8.83 1.45 26.46
CA ASN A 411 9.33 2.82 26.52
C ASN A 411 8.45 3.79 27.34
N GLY A 412 7.61 3.25 28.22
CA GLY A 412 6.69 4.05 29.04
C GLY A 412 5.66 4.83 28.21
N GLY A 413 5.32 4.34 27.01
CA GLY A 413 4.40 5.01 26.11
C GLY A 413 4.95 6.30 25.51
N GLY A 414 6.24 6.31 25.18
CA GLY A 414 6.96 7.44 24.60
C GLY A 414 7.68 8.34 25.62
N THR A 415 7.41 8.19 26.92
CA THR A 415 8.02 9.00 27.98
C THR A 415 9.54 8.88 28.01
N LEU A 416 10.08 7.68 27.74
CA LEU A 416 11.51 7.43 27.64
C LEU A 416 12.21 8.44 26.72
N PHE A 417 11.63 8.74 25.56
CA PHE A 417 12.26 9.60 24.55
C PHE A 417 12.16 11.08 24.92
N VAL A 418 11.00 11.50 25.43
CA VAL A 418 10.77 12.90 25.85
C VAL A 418 11.59 13.26 27.08
N GLN A 419 11.78 12.33 28.02
CA GLN A 419 12.64 12.54 29.19
C GLN A 419 14.13 12.57 28.82
N LYS A 420 14.54 11.74 27.86
CA LYS A 420 15.93 11.66 27.40
C LYS A 420 16.33 12.88 26.57
N HIS A 421 15.43 13.41 25.74
CA HIS A 421 15.66 14.56 24.86
C HIS A 421 14.72 15.71 25.24
N LYS A 422 15.14 16.54 26.21
CA LYS A 422 14.31 17.64 26.75
C LYS A 422 14.09 18.79 25.77
N ASP A 423 14.91 18.88 24.74
CA ASP A 423 14.92 19.92 23.70
C ASP A 423 14.17 19.51 22.42
N LEU A 424 13.37 18.44 22.47
CA LEU A 424 12.54 18.03 21.33
C LEU A 424 11.56 19.15 20.94
N ARG A 425 11.71 19.62 19.70
CA ARG A 425 10.79 20.53 19.02
C ARG A 425 9.63 19.78 18.37
N ILE A 426 9.89 18.54 17.93
CA ILE A 426 8.85 17.65 17.43
C ILE A 426 7.94 17.18 18.56
N ARG A 427 6.64 17.07 18.32
CA ARG A 427 5.70 16.48 19.27
C ARG A 427 5.60 14.97 19.06
N VAL A 428 5.96 14.25 20.11
CA VAL A 428 5.80 12.79 20.21
C VAL A 428 4.41 12.52 20.77
N VAL A 429 3.63 11.73 20.04
CA VAL A 429 2.20 11.53 20.29
C VAL A 429 1.89 10.05 20.24
N HIS A 430 1.05 9.55 21.16
CA HIS A 430 0.60 8.16 21.13
C HIS A 430 -0.83 7.99 20.58
N GLY A 431 -1.62 9.07 20.51
CA GLY A 431 -2.98 9.08 19.96
C GLY A 431 -4.02 8.28 20.76
N ASN A 432 -3.66 7.72 21.93
CA ASN A 432 -4.59 6.96 22.75
C ASN A 432 -5.70 7.81 23.38
N THR A 433 -5.55 9.14 23.45
CA THR A 433 -6.62 10.04 23.91
C THR A 433 -7.82 9.96 22.97
N LEU A 434 -7.59 10.00 21.64
CA LEU A 434 -8.66 9.78 20.67
C LEU A 434 -9.18 8.33 20.69
N THR A 435 -8.31 7.34 20.91
CA THR A 435 -8.75 5.95 21.10
C THR A 435 -9.72 5.82 22.28
N ALA A 436 -9.41 6.42 23.43
CA ALA A 436 -10.33 6.46 24.58
C ALA A 436 -11.64 7.18 24.23
N ALA A 437 -11.55 8.32 23.55
CA ALA A 437 -12.72 9.09 23.14
C ALA A 437 -13.68 8.30 22.24
N VAL A 438 -13.17 7.51 21.28
CA VAL A 438 -14.01 6.64 20.43
C VAL A 438 -14.79 5.64 21.27
N ILE A 439 -14.11 4.90 22.16
CA ILE A 439 -14.73 3.90 23.03
C ILE A 439 -15.80 4.54 23.92
N LEU A 440 -15.49 5.71 24.49
CA LEU A 440 -16.38 6.42 25.40
C LEU A 440 -17.63 6.97 24.69
N ASN A 441 -17.52 7.36 23.41
CA ASN A 441 -18.66 7.85 22.63
C ASN A 441 -19.52 6.73 22.01
N GLU A 442 -19.04 5.48 21.96
CA GLU A 442 -19.87 4.31 21.65
C GLU A 442 -20.79 3.93 22.82
N ILE A 443 -20.43 4.31 24.05
CA ILE A 443 -21.20 4.02 25.26
C ILE A 443 -22.31 5.07 25.40
N PRO A 444 -23.59 4.67 25.62
CA PRO A 444 -24.68 5.62 25.80
C PRO A 444 -24.43 6.63 26.92
N LYS A 445 -24.78 7.90 26.67
CA LYS A 445 -24.54 9.01 27.61
C LYS A 445 -25.30 8.88 28.94
N ASP A 446 -26.39 8.12 28.96
CA ASP A 446 -27.26 7.87 30.11
C ASP A 446 -26.84 6.65 30.94
N VAL A 447 -25.73 5.97 30.58
CA VAL A 447 -25.21 4.81 31.32
C VAL A 447 -25.01 5.14 32.79
N LYS A 448 -25.48 4.26 33.67
CA LYS A 448 -25.37 4.41 35.13
C LYS A 448 -24.28 3.55 35.75
N GLU A 449 -23.99 2.40 35.14
CA GLU A 449 -22.99 1.46 35.60
C GLU A 449 -22.28 0.80 34.41
N ILE A 450 -20.96 0.60 34.55
CA ILE A 450 -20.16 -0.20 33.62
C ILE A 450 -19.36 -1.27 34.38
N PHE A 451 -19.11 -2.40 33.72
CA PHE A 451 -18.18 -3.42 34.18
C PHE A 451 -16.88 -3.34 33.38
N LEU A 452 -15.77 -3.02 34.03
CA LEU A 452 -14.50 -2.72 33.37
C LEU A 452 -13.44 -3.76 33.71
N THR A 453 -12.91 -4.43 32.68
CA THR A 453 -11.71 -5.25 32.79
C THR A 453 -10.49 -4.49 32.27
N GLY A 454 -9.29 -4.85 32.75
CA GLY A 454 -8.06 -4.20 32.29
C GLY A 454 -7.93 -2.73 32.68
N ALA A 455 -8.61 -2.29 33.75
CA ALA A 455 -8.58 -0.91 34.27
C ALA A 455 -7.19 -0.41 34.69
N THR A 456 -6.23 -1.31 34.84
CA THR A 456 -4.83 -0.96 35.18
C THR A 456 -3.97 -0.67 33.94
N SER A 457 -4.51 -0.89 32.75
CA SER A 457 -3.90 -0.42 31.50
C SER A 457 -4.12 1.08 31.32
N LYS A 458 -3.33 1.71 30.46
CA LYS A 458 -3.48 3.13 30.11
C LYS A 458 -4.90 3.53 29.71
N LEU A 459 -5.49 2.79 28.76
CA LEU A 459 -6.83 3.03 28.24
C LEU A 459 -7.88 2.71 29.32
N GLY A 460 -7.75 1.56 29.99
CA GLY A 460 -8.66 1.16 31.05
C GLY A 460 -8.71 2.17 32.19
N ARG A 461 -7.56 2.65 32.66
CA ARG A 461 -7.45 3.69 33.70
C ARG A 461 -8.18 4.96 33.27
N ALA A 462 -7.91 5.43 32.06
CA ALA A 462 -8.54 6.64 31.54
C ALA A 462 -10.06 6.53 31.42
N ILE A 463 -10.56 5.39 30.93
CA ILE A 463 -12.00 5.10 30.83
C ILE A 463 -12.63 5.06 32.23
N ALA A 464 -11.99 4.40 33.20
CA ALA A 464 -12.48 4.32 34.57
C ALA A 464 -12.60 5.71 35.20
N LEU A 465 -11.54 6.51 35.11
CA LEU A 465 -11.50 7.85 35.65
C LEU A 465 -12.54 8.76 34.99
N TYR A 466 -12.66 8.70 33.66
CA TYR A 466 -13.62 9.51 32.89
C TYR A 466 -15.07 9.26 33.32
N PHE A 467 -15.46 7.98 33.46
CA PHE A 467 -16.81 7.63 33.90
C PHE A 467 -17.09 8.02 35.34
N CYS A 468 -16.13 7.80 36.26
CA CYS A 468 -16.28 8.20 37.65
C CYS A 468 -16.47 9.72 37.82
N HIS A 469 -15.75 10.54 37.04
CA HIS A 469 -15.95 12.00 37.02
C HIS A 469 -17.36 12.42 36.58
N ARG A 470 -18.01 11.60 35.74
CA ARG A 470 -19.39 11.84 35.27
C ARG A 470 -20.46 11.22 36.14
N GLY A 471 -20.11 10.71 37.32
CA GLY A 471 -21.07 10.08 38.24
C GLY A 471 -21.52 8.69 37.80
N VAL A 472 -20.80 8.04 36.89
CA VAL A 472 -21.10 6.67 36.45
C VAL A 472 -20.37 5.68 37.33
N ARG A 473 -21.08 4.65 37.80
CA ARG A 473 -20.54 3.62 38.66
C ARG A 473 -19.66 2.65 37.86
N VAL A 474 -18.40 2.47 38.24
CA VAL A 474 -17.42 1.63 37.55
C VAL A 474 -17.07 0.44 38.42
N LEU A 475 -17.54 -0.75 38.02
CA LEU A 475 -17.13 -2.02 38.61
C LEU A 475 -15.76 -2.42 38.04
N MET A 476 -14.70 -2.05 38.76
CA MET A 476 -13.32 -2.26 38.36
C MET A 476 -12.83 -3.67 38.71
N LEU A 477 -12.66 -4.53 37.71
CA LEU A 477 -12.16 -5.88 37.91
C LEU A 477 -10.64 -5.88 38.17
N THR A 478 -10.24 -6.07 39.43
CA THR A 478 -8.84 -6.27 39.83
C THR A 478 -8.73 -7.04 41.15
N THR A 479 -7.84 -8.03 41.18
CA THR A 479 -7.49 -8.76 42.41
C THR A 479 -6.48 -8.00 43.28
N SER A 480 -5.80 -7.00 42.72
CA SER A 480 -4.81 -6.20 43.46
C SER A 480 -5.48 -4.98 44.06
N ARG A 481 -5.44 -4.90 45.40
CA ARG A 481 -5.96 -3.78 46.18
C ARG A 481 -5.14 -2.51 45.94
N ASP A 482 -3.82 -2.61 45.98
CA ASP A 482 -2.93 -1.46 45.77
C ASP A 482 -3.17 -0.77 44.42
N ARG A 483 -3.36 -1.55 43.34
CA ARG A 483 -3.66 -0.98 42.01
C ARG A 483 -5.02 -0.30 41.96
N PHE A 484 -6.00 -0.81 42.70
CA PHE A 484 -7.31 -0.17 42.83
C PHE A 484 -7.20 1.15 43.59
N GLU A 485 -6.59 1.14 44.77
CA GLU A 485 -6.44 2.32 45.63
C GLU A 485 -5.61 3.40 44.95
N MET A 486 -4.54 3.02 44.23
CA MET A 486 -3.74 3.94 43.44
C MET A 486 -4.60 4.70 42.41
N ILE A 487 -5.41 3.99 41.61
CA ILE A 487 -6.25 4.64 40.58
C ILE A 487 -7.40 5.42 41.22
N GLN A 488 -8.03 4.90 42.27
CA GLN A 488 -9.09 5.59 42.99
C GLN A 488 -8.60 6.89 43.65
N SER A 489 -7.34 6.93 44.11
CA SER A 489 -6.76 8.10 44.75
C SER A 489 -6.63 9.31 43.82
N GLU A 490 -6.55 9.07 42.50
CA GLU A 490 -6.50 10.10 41.46
C GLU A 490 -7.84 10.81 41.25
N LEU A 491 -8.95 10.22 41.70
CA LEU A 491 -10.26 10.86 41.68
C LEU A 491 -10.37 11.88 42.81
N ALA A 492 -11.01 13.01 42.51
CA ALA A 492 -11.45 13.95 43.53
C ALA A 492 -12.36 13.24 44.55
N PRO A 493 -12.33 13.61 45.84
CA PRO A 493 -13.03 12.89 46.90
C PRO A 493 -14.50 12.58 46.60
N GLN A 494 -15.23 13.51 45.99
CA GLN A 494 -16.64 13.37 45.62
C GLN A 494 -16.93 12.32 44.54
N HIS A 495 -15.92 11.86 43.79
CA HIS A 495 -16.10 10.87 42.73
C HIS A 495 -15.57 9.48 43.12
N ARG A 496 -14.91 9.33 44.27
CA ARG A 496 -14.26 8.07 44.68
C ARG A 496 -15.25 6.93 44.90
N GLU A 497 -16.45 7.24 45.40
CA GLU A 497 -17.53 6.27 45.62
C GLU A 497 -18.05 5.63 44.33
N ASN A 498 -17.85 6.29 43.19
CA ASN A 498 -18.25 5.76 41.89
C ASN A 498 -17.33 4.63 41.42
N MET A 499 -16.15 4.44 42.01
CA MET A 499 -15.22 3.38 41.64
C MET A 499 -15.28 2.24 42.66
N ILE A 500 -15.70 1.05 42.21
CA ILE A 500 -15.93 -0.10 43.09
C ILE A 500 -15.01 -1.24 42.68
N GLN A 501 -14.21 -1.73 43.63
CA GLN A 501 -13.37 -2.89 43.39
C GLN A 501 -14.23 -4.15 43.31
N VAL A 502 -14.07 -4.92 42.23
CA VAL A 502 -14.61 -6.27 42.11
C VAL A 502 -13.48 -7.23 41.75
N THR A 503 -13.54 -8.46 42.26
CA THR A 503 -12.45 -9.44 42.09
C THR A 503 -12.82 -10.61 41.17
N LYS A 504 -14.11 -10.74 40.80
CA LYS A 504 -14.62 -11.83 39.98
C LYS A 504 -15.62 -11.32 38.93
N TYR A 505 -15.74 -12.04 37.82
CA TYR A 505 -16.62 -11.69 36.69
C TYR A 505 -18.11 -11.74 37.02
N GLN A 506 -18.51 -12.53 38.03
CA GLN A 506 -19.86 -12.59 38.58
C GLN A 506 -20.43 -11.21 38.94
N ALA A 507 -19.57 -10.27 39.34
CA ALA A 507 -20.00 -8.92 39.68
C ALA A 507 -20.62 -8.17 38.48
N GLY A 508 -20.27 -8.55 37.25
CA GLY A 508 -20.83 -7.96 36.04
C GLY A 508 -22.21 -8.51 35.63
N GLN A 509 -22.79 -9.45 36.39
CA GLN A 509 -24.03 -10.15 36.00
C GLN A 509 -25.28 -9.27 35.86
N ASN A 510 -25.28 -8.11 36.49
CA ASN A 510 -26.37 -7.14 36.42
C ASN A 510 -26.03 -5.94 35.52
N CYS A 511 -24.84 -5.91 34.92
CA CYS A 511 -24.37 -4.81 34.09
C CYS A 511 -24.47 -5.18 32.61
N LYS A 512 -25.19 -4.38 31.81
CA LYS A 512 -25.31 -4.57 30.34
C LYS A 512 -24.21 -3.90 29.53
N ARG A 513 -23.33 -3.13 30.18
CA ARG A 513 -22.23 -2.38 29.53
C ARG A 513 -20.90 -2.90 30.03
N TRP A 514 -20.31 -3.80 29.24
CA TRP A 514 -19.02 -4.40 29.55
C TRP A 514 -17.94 -3.73 28.72
N VAL A 515 -16.89 -3.24 29.38
CA VAL A 515 -15.72 -2.66 28.74
C VAL A 515 -14.53 -3.60 28.96
N LEU A 516 -14.09 -4.23 27.88
CA LEU A 516 -13.07 -5.27 27.88
C LEU A 516 -11.69 -4.71 27.53
N GLY A 517 -10.87 -4.51 28.55
CA GLY A 517 -9.44 -4.21 28.44
C GLY A 517 -8.52 -5.42 28.62
N LYS A 518 -9.08 -6.58 28.97
CA LYS A 518 -8.39 -7.87 29.10
C LYS A 518 -9.16 -8.93 28.31
N TRP A 519 -8.43 -9.88 27.74
CA TRP A 519 -9.04 -10.99 27.00
C TRP A 519 -9.92 -11.83 27.94
N ALA A 520 -11.16 -12.09 27.50
CA ALA A 520 -12.17 -12.80 28.27
C ALA A 520 -12.57 -14.10 27.55
N THR A 521 -12.42 -15.21 28.26
CA THR A 521 -12.81 -16.55 27.84
C THR A 521 -14.33 -16.68 27.66
N PRO A 522 -14.81 -17.67 26.90
CA PRO A 522 -16.25 -17.92 26.78
C PRO A 522 -16.97 -18.15 28.12
N SER A 523 -16.30 -18.76 29.12
CA SER A 523 -16.88 -18.95 30.46
C SER A 523 -16.98 -17.65 31.26
N GLU A 524 -16.03 -16.73 31.11
CA GLU A 524 -16.09 -15.41 31.73
C GLU A 524 -17.19 -14.55 31.09
N GLN A 525 -17.34 -14.62 29.76
CA GLN A 525 -18.40 -13.93 29.03
C GLN A 525 -19.82 -14.42 29.39
N LYS A 526 -19.99 -15.64 29.91
CA LYS A 526 -21.30 -16.16 30.37
C LYS A 526 -21.90 -15.36 31.52
N TRP A 527 -21.08 -14.67 32.31
CA TRP A 527 -21.58 -13.84 33.41
C TRP A 527 -22.29 -12.60 32.90
N ALA A 528 -22.06 -12.15 31.67
CA ALA A 528 -22.79 -11.00 31.12
C ALA A 528 -24.28 -11.32 30.91
N PRO A 529 -25.20 -10.45 31.34
CA PRO A 529 -26.64 -10.66 31.14
C PRO A 529 -27.01 -10.59 29.65
N PRO A 530 -28.11 -11.25 29.22
CA PRO A 530 -28.60 -11.13 27.84
C PRO A 530 -28.83 -9.67 27.43
N GLY A 531 -28.52 -9.34 26.17
CA GLY A 531 -28.54 -7.99 25.63
C GLY A 531 -27.35 -7.12 26.03
N THR A 532 -26.29 -7.71 26.60
CA THR A 532 -25.05 -6.98 26.87
C THR A 532 -24.37 -6.54 25.58
N HIS A 533 -23.79 -5.34 25.60
CA HIS A 533 -22.83 -4.92 24.60
C HIS A 533 -21.42 -4.93 25.21
N PHE A 534 -20.50 -5.65 24.56
CA PHE A 534 -19.09 -5.73 24.91
C PHE A 534 -18.31 -4.69 24.11
N HIS A 535 -18.03 -3.54 24.72
CA HIS A 535 -17.07 -2.56 24.20
C HIS A 535 -15.66 -3.12 24.41
N GLN A 536 -14.84 -3.26 23.38
CA GLN A 536 -13.53 -3.92 23.51
C GLN A 536 -12.40 -3.07 22.92
N PHE A 537 -11.33 -2.93 23.70
CA PHE A 537 -10.06 -2.36 23.24
C PHE A 537 -8.88 -3.31 23.45
N VAL A 538 -9.16 -4.54 23.91
CA VAL A 538 -8.19 -5.62 23.95
C VAL A 538 -7.79 -6.03 22.53
N VAL A 539 -6.50 -6.27 22.33
CA VAL A 539 -5.95 -6.76 21.06
C VAL A 539 -5.18 -8.06 21.34
N PRO A 540 -5.50 -9.18 20.67
CA PRO A 540 -6.61 -9.34 19.71
C PRO A 540 -7.99 -9.22 20.38
N PRO A 541 -9.06 -8.91 19.62
CA PRO A 541 -10.43 -8.92 20.10
C PRO A 541 -10.83 -10.24 20.78
N VAL A 542 -11.83 -10.19 21.68
CA VAL A 542 -12.36 -11.44 22.27
C VAL A 542 -13.19 -12.20 21.24
N MET A 543 -13.30 -13.51 21.44
CA MET A 543 -14.16 -14.34 20.60
C MET A 543 -15.64 -14.01 20.86
N GLU A 544 -16.39 -13.77 19.79
CA GLU A 544 -17.82 -13.44 19.83
C GLU A 544 -18.69 -14.68 20.05
N CYS A 545 -18.66 -15.25 21.27
CA CYS A 545 -19.30 -16.54 21.55
C CYS A 545 -20.78 -16.44 21.99
N ARG A 546 -21.29 -15.25 22.32
CA ARG A 546 -22.66 -15.03 22.83
C ARG A 546 -23.56 -14.43 21.75
N LYS A 547 -24.53 -15.22 21.25
CA LYS A 547 -25.50 -14.78 20.22
C LYS A 547 -26.54 -13.78 20.75
N ASP A 548 -26.77 -13.77 22.05
CA ASP A 548 -27.69 -12.88 22.76
C ASP A 548 -27.01 -11.58 23.23
N CYS A 549 -25.75 -11.37 22.85
CA CYS A 549 -24.96 -10.16 23.14
C CYS A 549 -24.42 -9.57 21.83
N THR A 550 -23.88 -8.36 21.91
CA THR A 550 -23.22 -7.68 20.78
C THR A 550 -21.80 -7.28 21.16
N TYR A 551 -20.92 -7.16 20.18
CA TYR A 551 -19.50 -6.86 20.38
C TYR A 551 -19.10 -5.64 19.57
N GLY A 552 -18.43 -4.68 20.21
CA GLY A 552 -17.86 -3.51 19.56
C GLY A 552 -16.60 -3.89 18.75
N LYS A 553 -16.29 -3.10 17.73
CA LYS A 553 -15.05 -3.27 16.96
C LYS A 553 -13.89 -2.54 17.64
N LEU A 554 -12.67 -2.80 17.15
CA LEU A 554 -11.51 -2.01 17.58
C LEU A 554 -11.68 -0.56 17.14
N SER A 555 -11.28 0.37 18.01
CA SER A 555 -11.47 1.80 17.80
C SER A 555 -10.77 2.31 16.54
N ALA A 556 -11.57 2.75 15.59
CA ALA A 556 -11.11 3.22 14.28
C ALA A 556 -11.90 4.45 13.84
N MET A 557 -11.30 5.21 12.92
CA MET A 557 -11.90 6.42 12.36
C MET A 557 -11.85 6.37 10.84
N GLN A 558 -12.98 6.64 10.21
CA GLN A 558 -13.06 6.99 8.80
C GLN A 558 -12.34 8.32 8.59
N VAL A 559 -11.43 8.34 7.63
CA VAL A 559 -10.67 9.55 7.27
C VAL A 559 -11.56 10.55 6.50
N PRO A 560 -11.27 11.86 6.59
CA PRO A 560 -11.99 12.89 5.85
C PRO A 560 -11.87 12.69 4.32
N LYS A 561 -12.86 13.15 3.55
CA LYS A 561 -12.87 13.05 2.08
C LYS A 561 -11.74 13.84 1.41
N GLU A 562 -11.21 14.84 2.12
CA GLU A 562 -10.10 15.69 1.71
C GLU A 562 -8.75 14.96 1.75
N MET A 563 -8.69 13.75 2.31
CA MET A 563 -7.48 12.92 2.27
C MET A 563 -7.20 12.46 0.83
N LYS A 564 -5.99 12.74 0.34
CA LYS A 564 -5.55 12.41 -1.02
C LYS A 564 -4.30 11.52 -0.97
N GLY A 565 -4.16 10.62 -1.94
CA GLY A 565 -2.99 9.75 -2.05
C GLY A 565 -3.00 8.51 -1.16
N LEU A 566 -4.11 8.23 -0.46
CA LEU A 566 -4.29 7.00 0.31
C LEU A 566 -4.67 5.85 -0.64
N ARG A 567 -3.80 4.84 -0.74
CA ARG A 567 -3.94 3.70 -1.65
C ARG A 567 -3.80 2.33 -1.00
N SER A 568 -3.50 2.29 0.30
CA SER A 568 -3.38 1.06 1.06
C SER A 568 -4.24 1.11 2.31
N CYS A 569 -4.80 -0.04 2.65
CA CYS A 569 -5.49 -0.25 3.91
C CYS A 569 -4.50 -0.27 5.08
N GLU A 570 -4.90 0.28 6.21
CA GLU A 570 -4.12 0.19 7.44
C GLU A 570 -4.36 -1.15 8.12
N MET A 571 -3.49 -2.13 7.85
CA MET A 571 -3.59 -3.47 8.41
C MET A 571 -4.97 -4.10 8.13
N THR A 572 -5.75 -4.39 9.16
CA THR A 572 -7.07 -5.01 9.08
C THR A 572 -8.20 -4.01 8.83
N MET A 573 -7.89 -2.71 8.73
CA MET A 573 -8.90 -1.67 8.52
C MET A 573 -9.40 -1.64 7.08
N PRO A 574 -10.70 -1.37 6.85
CA PRO A 574 -11.24 -1.14 5.52
C PRO A 574 -10.66 0.12 4.85
N ARG A 575 -10.88 0.25 3.54
CA ARG A 575 -10.41 1.39 2.75
C ARG A 575 -10.92 2.71 3.34
N GLY A 576 -10.02 3.68 3.49
CA GLY A 576 -10.36 4.98 4.08
C GLY A 576 -10.58 4.95 5.60
N VAL A 577 -10.25 3.85 6.28
CA VAL A 577 -10.31 3.76 7.74
C VAL A 577 -8.90 3.56 8.29
N VAL A 578 -8.60 4.27 9.37
CA VAL A 578 -7.34 4.14 10.12
C VAL A 578 -7.67 3.87 11.59
N HIS A 579 -6.72 3.30 12.34
CA HIS A 579 -6.91 3.12 13.77
C HIS A 579 -7.07 4.49 14.44
N ALA A 580 -7.87 4.56 15.51
CA ALA A 580 -8.14 5.81 16.23
C ALA A 580 -6.86 6.50 16.73
N CYS A 581 -5.81 5.74 17.04
CA CYS A 581 -4.54 6.32 17.45
C CYS A 581 -3.75 6.98 16.31
N HIS A 582 -3.91 6.51 15.07
CA HIS A 582 -3.37 7.19 13.90
C HIS A 582 -4.14 8.50 13.67
N ALA A 583 -5.47 8.43 13.65
CA ALA A 583 -6.31 9.62 13.55
C ALA A 583 -6.00 10.63 14.65
N GLY A 584 -5.74 10.20 15.89
CA GLY A 584 -5.38 11.07 17.01
C GLY A 584 -4.09 11.85 16.76
N GLY A 585 -3.09 11.19 16.16
CA GLY A 585 -1.85 11.87 15.73
C GLY A 585 -2.09 12.91 14.64
N LEU A 586 -2.97 12.61 13.66
CA LEU A 586 -3.34 13.56 12.61
C LEU A 586 -4.11 14.75 13.17
N VAL A 587 -5.06 14.52 14.09
CA VAL A 587 -5.82 15.58 14.77
C VAL A 587 -4.89 16.49 15.56
N HIS A 588 -3.93 15.93 16.29
CA HIS A 588 -2.91 16.69 17.02
C HIS A 588 -2.13 17.63 16.08
N ALA A 589 -1.70 17.13 14.92
CA ALA A 589 -1.02 17.93 13.91
C ALA A 589 -1.91 18.99 13.25
N LEU A 590 -3.20 18.70 13.04
CA LEU A 590 -4.16 19.62 12.42
C LEU A 590 -4.58 20.76 13.35
N GLU A 591 -4.76 20.49 14.64
CA GLU A 591 -5.07 21.52 15.65
C GLU A 591 -3.82 22.30 16.08
N GLY A 592 -2.61 21.84 15.71
CA GLY A 592 -1.37 22.55 16.03
C GLY A 592 -1.03 22.51 17.52
N TRP A 593 -1.43 21.45 18.22
CA TRP A 593 -1.16 21.32 19.65
C TRP A 593 0.35 21.23 19.93
N GLU A 594 0.80 21.92 20.98
CA GLU A 594 2.24 22.04 21.28
C GLU A 594 2.74 21.09 22.38
N PHE A 595 1.87 20.29 22.96
CA PHE A 595 2.22 19.34 24.03
C PHE A 595 2.58 17.96 23.47
N HIS A 596 3.40 17.21 24.22
CA HIS A 596 3.62 15.78 23.96
C HIS A 596 2.44 14.97 24.49
N GLU A 597 1.92 14.02 23.72
CA GLU A 597 0.91 13.06 24.19
C GLU A 597 1.60 11.71 24.44
N VAL A 598 2.26 11.58 25.59
CA VAL A 598 3.03 10.38 26.00
C VAL A 598 2.67 9.97 27.43
N GLY A 599 2.99 8.74 27.80
CA GLY A 599 2.71 8.27 29.16
C GLY A 599 1.21 8.05 29.39
N ALA A 600 0.68 8.47 30.53
CA ALA A 600 -0.74 8.31 30.85
C ALA A 600 -1.63 9.22 29.98
N ILE A 601 -2.87 8.78 29.70
CA ILE A 601 -3.85 9.60 28.99
C ILE A 601 -4.37 10.69 29.93
N ASP A 602 -4.38 11.93 29.44
CA ASP A 602 -5.03 13.06 30.08
C ASP A 602 -6.54 12.98 29.86
N VAL A 603 -7.26 12.68 30.93
CA VAL A 603 -8.73 12.51 30.92
C VAL A 603 -9.44 13.80 30.55
N GLY A 604 -8.89 14.97 30.91
CA GLY A 604 -9.49 16.28 30.64
C GLY A 604 -9.52 16.65 29.16
N ARG A 605 -8.65 16.04 28.35
CA ARG A 605 -8.54 16.29 26.91
C ARG A 605 -9.36 15.34 26.04
N ILE A 606 -10.04 14.35 26.63
CA ILE A 606 -10.80 13.35 25.87
C ILE A 606 -11.91 14.00 25.05
N ASP A 607 -12.75 14.82 25.69
CA ASP A 607 -13.86 15.51 25.02
C ASP A 607 -13.37 16.54 23.99
N GLU A 608 -12.30 17.29 24.32
CA GLU A 608 -11.64 18.23 23.40
C GLU A 608 -11.15 17.50 22.15
N THR A 609 -10.46 16.36 22.34
CA THR A 609 -9.89 15.56 21.25
C THR A 609 -10.97 14.95 20.37
N TRP A 610 -12.08 14.51 20.97
CA TRP A 610 -13.24 14.03 20.24
C TRP A 610 -13.85 15.12 19.35
N ALA A 611 -14.13 16.29 19.94
CA ALA A 611 -14.71 17.42 19.22
C ALA A 611 -13.79 17.88 18.08
N ALA A 612 -12.48 17.94 18.32
CA ALA A 612 -11.48 18.25 17.31
C ALA A 612 -11.47 17.22 16.17
N ALA A 613 -11.54 15.92 16.46
CA ALA A 613 -11.58 14.88 15.43
C ALA A 613 -12.79 15.03 14.51
N LEU A 614 -13.98 15.26 15.08
CA LEU A 614 -15.21 15.49 14.31
C LEU A 614 -15.14 16.79 13.49
N LYS A 615 -14.66 17.89 14.09
CA LYS A 615 -14.42 19.18 13.42
C LYS A 615 -13.48 19.03 12.23
N GLN A 616 -12.45 18.19 12.35
CA GLN A 616 -11.50 17.93 11.28
C GLN A 616 -12.06 17.00 10.18
N GLY A 617 -13.25 16.42 10.38
CA GLY A 617 -13.98 15.61 9.40
C GLY A 617 -13.82 14.10 9.59
N PHE A 618 -13.12 13.65 10.65
CA PHE A 618 -13.05 12.23 10.98
C PHE A 618 -14.40 11.75 11.52
N LYS A 619 -14.74 10.50 11.25
CA LYS A 619 -15.99 9.89 11.76
C LYS A 619 -15.68 8.54 12.42
N PRO A 620 -16.30 8.22 13.57
CA PRO A 620 -16.15 6.89 14.16
C PRO A 620 -16.67 5.82 13.23
N VAL A 621 -16.04 4.65 13.26
CA VAL A 621 -16.50 3.44 12.58
C VAL A 621 -17.11 2.52 13.62
N CYS A 622 -18.42 2.31 13.57
CA CYS A 622 -19.14 1.42 14.47
C CYS A 622 -19.09 -0.06 14.01
#